data_AF-A0A850LVL0-F1
#
_entry.id   AF-A0A850LVL0-F1
#
_cell.length_a   1.000
_cell.length_b   1.000
_cell.length_c   1.000
_cell.angle_alpha   90.00
_cell.angle_beta   90.00
_cell.angle_gamma   90.00
#
_symmetry.space_group_name_H-M   'P 1'
#
loop_
_entity.id
_entity.type
_entity.pdbx_description
1 polymer ?
#
loop_
_entity_poly.entity_id
_entity_poly.type
_entity_poly.pdbx_seq_one_letter_code
_entity_poly.pdbx_strand_id
1 'polypeptide(L)'
;MKTVETIKSVEEREAINNLNNKFKLHKTDFKVNQEGHVVILKINDKGLDRIPADIKELVQLEELDFRNRSSFGGNRNNISKIENLETLSRLRILNLGYNQIKKIEGLDKLSKLEELRLHENNVFKIEGLDNLTGLKQIALYNNHIKKFEGFENLAELMQIEISHNEIKTTKGLEGLSKLKKLYLVANKFKKIEGFDIIPQLEVLYLGTQDIIKIEGLEELKKLQDLEVSFCKIPKLENLDALLQLKNLSIGQNKIKKIEGLENLSQLEWLALYRNQITKIEGLEHLSKLKFLSIYENQITKIEGLENLYQLEQLIIFGNPIKEIECLENLSKLKTLNIDPHILNDDEQELIKQGEKGIKEFIRLRKKRRIEGYIKEIELLKAQLNIKGLKLEEYQLIERKLDDIYKKIEKLK
;
A
#
# COMPACT_ATOMS: atom_id res chain seq x y z
N MET A 1 21.62 -30.70 11.76
CA MET A 1 20.15 -30.59 11.69
C MET A 1 19.57 -31.31 12.89
N LYS A 2 18.71 -30.67 13.68
CA LYS A 2 18.28 -31.19 14.98
C LYS A 2 17.02 -32.05 14.83
N THR A 3 17.10 -33.31 15.27
CA THR A 3 16.01 -34.29 15.37
C THR A 3 15.38 -34.22 16.76
N VAL A 4 14.25 -34.92 16.99
CA VAL A 4 13.65 -35.08 18.33
C VAL A 4 14.68 -35.56 19.37
N GLU A 5 15.67 -36.34 18.94
CA GLU A 5 16.77 -36.86 19.77
C GLU A 5 17.67 -35.77 20.36
N THR A 6 17.63 -34.55 19.80
CA THR A 6 18.41 -33.40 20.30
C THR A 6 17.71 -32.62 21.40
N ILE A 7 16.46 -32.97 21.73
CA ILE A 7 15.70 -32.37 22.83
C ILE A 7 16.21 -32.97 24.14
N LYS A 8 16.70 -32.16 25.06
CA LYS A 8 17.30 -32.64 26.32
C LYS A 8 16.28 -32.94 27.42
N SER A 9 15.23 -32.14 27.55
CA SER A 9 14.14 -32.42 28.50
C SER A 9 13.36 -33.66 28.08
N VAL A 10 13.02 -34.50 29.05
CA VAL A 10 12.21 -35.70 28.83
C VAL A 10 10.78 -35.29 28.50
N GLU A 11 10.25 -34.33 29.24
CA GLU A 11 8.90 -33.78 29.12
C GLU A 11 8.68 -33.14 27.74
N GLU A 12 9.61 -32.28 27.29
CA GLU A 12 9.53 -31.68 25.95
C GLU A 12 9.61 -32.75 24.85
N ARG A 13 10.43 -33.79 25.05
CA ARG A 13 10.60 -34.87 24.08
C ARG A 13 9.34 -35.71 23.97
N GLU A 14 8.71 -36.06 25.09
CA GLU A 14 7.43 -36.78 25.12
C GLU A 14 6.31 -35.96 24.48
N ALA A 15 6.20 -34.67 24.81
CA ALA A 15 5.23 -33.77 24.19
C ALA A 15 5.39 -33.70 22.67
N ILE A 16 6.62 -33.52 22.17
CA ILE A 16 6.88 -33.50 20.72
C ILE A 16 6.58 -34.86 20.07
N ASN A 17 6.88 -35.98 20.74
CA ASN A 17 6.52 -37.31 20.24
C ASN A 17 5.00 -37.50 20.12
N ASN A 18 4.24 -37.09 21.13
CA ASN A 18 2.77 -37.14 21.11
C ASN A 18 2.20 -36.30 19.96
N LEU A 19 2.65 -35.05 19.85
CA LEU A 19 2.25 -34.14 18.78
C LEU A 19 2.63 -34.69 17.40
N ASN A 20 3.82 -35.23 17.25
CA ASN A 20 4.28 -35.82 15.99
C ASN A 20 3.48 -37.07 15.59
N ASN A 21 3.18 -37.95 16.55
CA ASN A 21 2.38 -39.14 16.31
C ASN A 21 0.98 -38.78 15.79
N LYS A 22 0.38 -37.74 16.37
CA LYS A 22 -0.97 -37.26 16.05
C LYS A 22 -1.04 -36.44 14.76
N PHE A 23 -0.12 -35.49 14.58
CA PHE A 23 -0.21 -34.47 13.54
C PHE A 23 0.82 -34.62 12.42
N LYS A 24 1.69 -35.64 12.48
CA LYS A 24 2.73 -35.93 11.49
C LYS A 24 3.58 -34.68 11.23
N LEU A 25 4.30 -34.24 12.25
CA LEU A 25 5.13 -33.04 12.19
C LEU A 25 6.34 -33.28 11.29
N HIS A 26 6.67 -32.30 10.46
CA HIS A 26 7.89 -32.28 9.68
C HIS A 26 9.06 -31.70 10.50
N LYS A 27 10.29 -31.96 10.07
CA LYS A 27 11.49 -31.39 10.73
C LYS A 27 11.52 -29.86 10.75
N THR A 28 10.78 -29.21 9.84
CA THR A 28 10.65 -27.75 9.75
C THR A 28 9.60 -27.19 10.70
N ASP A 29 8.78 -28.05 11.30
CA ASP A 29 7.66 -27.66 12.16
C ASP A 29 8.12 -27.32 13.57
N PHE A 30 9.35 -27.65 13.98
CA PHE A 30 9.89 -27.21 15.26
C PHE A 30 11.39 -26.92 15.19
N LYS A 31 11.88 -26.09 16.12
CA LYS A 31 13.30 -25.74 16.25
C LYS A 31 13.76 -25.92 17.68
N VAL A 32 14.94 -26.51 17.85
CA VAL A 32 15.59 -26.73 19.13
C VAL A 32 16.80 -25.80 19.28
N ASN A 33 16.88 -25.05 20.38
CA ASN A 33 18.00 -24.14 20.67
C ASN A 33 19.28 -24.90 21.04
N GLN A 34 20.42 -24.20 21.20
CA GLN A 34 21.70 -24.84 21.53
C GLN A 34 21.69 -25.60 22.86
N GLU A 35 20.85 -25.16 23.80
CA GLU A 35 20.70 -25.78 25.11
C GLU A 35 19.93 -27.09 25.07
N GLY A 36 19.15 -27.34 24.01
CA GLY A 36 18.37 -28.56 23.82
C GLY A 36 16.87 -28.41 24.08
N HIS A 37 16.35 -27.18 24.08
CA HIS A 37 14.94 -26.87 24.32
C HIS A 37 14.19 -26.51 23.04
N VAL A 38 12.89 -26.82 22.98
CA VAL A 38 12.04 -26.45 21.85
C VAL A 38 11.65 -24.99 21.97
N VAL A 39 12.09 -24.17 21.01
CA VAL A 39 11.86 -22.71 21.03
C VAL A 39 10.90 -22.23 19.95
N ILE A 40 10.67 -23.03 18.91
CA ILE A 40 9.70 -22.76 17.86
C ILE A 40 8.89 -24.01 17.64
N LEU A 41 7.56 -23.88 17.55
CA LEU A 41 6.65 -24.95 17.15
C LEU A 41 5.59 -24.40 16.19
N LYS A 42 5.36 -25.13 15.10
CA LYS A 42 4.43 -24.79 14.02
C LYS A 42 3.59 -26.01 13.71
N ILE A 43 2.30 -25.96 14.02
CA ILE A 43 1.35 -27.03 13.72
C ILE A 43 0.30 -26.47 12.77
N ASN A 44 0.76 -26.09 11.58
CA ASN A 44 -0.04 -25.44 10.55
C ASN A 44 -0.76 -26.47 9.67
N ASP A 45 -2.04 -26.24 9.37
CA ASP A 45 -2.82 -27.10 8.46
C ASP A 45 -2.81 -28.59 8.87
N LYS A 46 -2.99 -28.88 10.18
CA LYS A 46 -2.94 -30.25 10.74
C LYS A 46 -4.25 -30.75 11.37
N GLY A 47 -5.36 -30.07 11.19
CA GLY A 47 -6.69 -30.54 11.63
C GLY A 47 -6.95 -30.32 13.11
N LEU A 48 -6.40 -29.26 13.70
CA LEU A 48 -6.57 -29.00 15.12
C LEU A 48 -7.94 -28.39 15.41
N ASP A 49 -8.80 -29.10 16.13
CA ASP A 49 -10.04 -28.49 16.67
C ASP A 49 -9.80 -27.66 17.94
N ARG A 50 -8.68 -27.89 18.61
CA ARG A 50 -8.24 -27.17 19.82
C ARG A 50 -6.72 -27.12 19.92
N ILE A 51 -6.22 -26.19 20.72
CA ILE A 51 -4.81 -26.13 21.08
C ILE A 51 -4.46 -27.38 21.93
N PRO A 52 -3.49 -28.24 21.53
CA PRO A 52 -3.19 -29.49 22.24
C PRO A 52 -2.63 -29.22 23.63
N ALA A 53 -3.00 -30.02 24.63
CA ALA A 53 -2.52 -29.84 26.01
C ALA A 53 -1.02 -30.12 26.16
N ASP A 54 -0.44 -30.97 25.30
CA ASP A 54 0.98 -31.34 25.31
C ASP A 54 1.91 -30.12 25.19
N ILE A 55 1.44 -29.00 24.62
CA ILE A 55 2.28 -27.80 24.49
C ILE A 55 2.65 -27.20 25.83
N LYS A 56 1.91 -27.51 26.92
CA LYS A 56 2.20 -26.97 28.26
C LYS A 56 3.58 -27.34 28.76
N GLU A 57 4.11 -28.48 28.31
CA GLU A 57 5.44 -28.96 28.66
C GLU A 57 6.56 -28.20 27.93
N LEU A 58 6.21 -27.46 26.86
CA LEU A 58 7.16 -26.72 26.03
C LEU A 58 7.39 -25.29 26.55
N VAL A 59 7.74 -25.17 27.83
CA VAL A 59 7.83 -23.89 28.57
C VAL A 59 8.88 -22.91 28.03
N GLN A 60 9.76 -23.38 27.15
CA GLN A 60 10.81 -22.59 26.50
C GLN A 60 10.40 -22.03 25.13
N LEU A 61 9.15 -22.24 24.70
CA LEU A 61 8.67 -21.72 23.42
C LEU A 61 8.73 -20.18 23.36
N GLU A 62 9.31 -19.69 22.27
CA GLU A 62 9.35 -18.28 21.91
C GLU A 62 8.40 -17.97 20.74
N GLU A 63 8.17 -18.94 19.84
CA GLU A 63 7.25 -18.81 18.70
C GLU A 63 6.32 -20.02 18.60
N LEU A 64 5.02 -19.76 18.52
CA LEU A 64 3.98 -20.76 18.34
C LEU A 64 3.05 -20.38 17.19
N ASP A 65 2.94 -21.26 16.19
CA ASP A 65 2.18 -21.02 14.96
C ASP A 65 1.17 -22.15 14.71
N PHE A 66 -0.12 -21.81 14.70
CA PHE A 66 -1.23 -22.70 14.39
C PHE A 66 -2.04 -22.21 13.18
N ARG A 67 -1.45 -21.37 12.32
CA ARG A 67 -2.19 -20.83 11.17
C ARG A 67 -2.56 -21.92 10.16
N ASN A 68 -3.59 -21.63 9.38
CA ASN A 68 -3.80 -22.31 8.10
C ASN A 68 -3.21 -21.47 6.96
N ARG A 69 -2.63 -22.13 5.95
CA ARG A 69 -1.99 -21.47 4.79
C ARG A 69 -2.83 -21.57 3.51
N SER A 70 -3.80 -22.48 3.43
CA SER A 70 -4.60 -22.69 2.23
C SER A 70 -6.09 -22.39 2.42
N SER A 71 -6.64 -21.57 1.50
CA SER A 71 -8.08 -21.29 1.35
C SER A 71 -8.85 -22.39 0.59
N PHE A 72 -8.17 -23.40 0.02
CA PHE A 72 -8.82 -24.59 -0.57
C PHE A 72 -7.99 -25.87 -0.38
N GLY A 73 -8.60 -26.92 0.17
CA GLY A 73 -7.96 -28.23 0.36
C GLY A 73 -6.89 -28.26 1.47
N GLY A 74 -6.97 -29.23 2.36
CA GLY A 74 -6.04 -29.41 3.50
C GLY A 74 -6.77 -29.73 4.80
N ASN A 75 -6.06 -30.32 5.76
CA ASN A 75 -6.59 -30.62 7.10
C ASN A 75 -6.54 -29.35 7.96
N ARG A 76 -7.51 -28.45 7.83
CA ARG A 76 -7.44 -27.15 8.50
C ARG A 76 -7.58 -27.23 10.01
N ASN A 77 -6.85 -26.37 10.70
CA ASN A 77 -7.11 -26.06 12.09
C ASN A 77 -8.43 -25.29 12.22
N ASN A 78 -9.28 -25.72 13.15
CA ASN A 78 -10.58 -25.15 13.48
C ASN A 78 -10.61 -24.69 14.95
N ILE A 79 -9.47 -24.17 15.45
CA ILE A 79 -9.33 -23.78 16.85
C ILE A 79 -10.37 -22.69 17.16
N SER A 80 -11.25 -22.95 18.13
CA SER A 80 -12.31 -22.01 18.52
C SER A 80 -12.05 -21.31 19.86
N LYS A 81 -11.09 -21.83 20.64
CA LYS A 81 -10.74 -21.34 21.97
C LYS A 81 -9.24 -21.25 22.13
N ILE A 82 -8.79 -20.16 22.76
CA ILE A 82 -7.40 -19.99 23.18
C ILE A 82 -7.27 -20.63 24.57
N GLU A 83 -6.55 -21.74 24.64
CA GLU A 83 -6.37 -22.51 25.87
C GLU A 83 -5.00 -23.20 25.86
N ASN A 84 -4.60 -23.72 27.03
CA ASN A 84 -3.35 -24.46 27.22
C ASN A 84 -2.06 -23.65 26.99
N LEU A 85 -2.12 -22.32 27.15
CA LEU A 85 -0.97 -21.41 26.99
C LEU A 85 -0.40 -20.90 28.32
N GLU A 86 -0.99 -21.27 29.45
CA GLU A 86 -0.70 -20.67 30.76
C GLU A 86 0.73 -20.89 31.26
N THR A 87 1.45 -21.89 30.75
CA THR A 87 2.84 -22.18 31.10
C THR A 87 3.85 -21.48 30.19
N LEU A 88 3.41 -20.93 29.05
CA LEU A 88 4.27 -20.42 27.96
C LEU A 88 4.74 -18.98 28.19
N SER A 89 5.23 -18.68 29.38
CA SER A 89 5.61 -17.32 29.81
C SER A 89 6.73 -16.66 28.98
N ARG A 90 7.47 -17.43 28.17
CA ARG A 90 8.55 -16.95 27.29
C ARG A 90 8.07 -16.64 25.86
N LEU A 91 6.80 -16.91 25.55
CA LEU A 91 6.28 -16.75 24.20
C LEU A 91 6.33 -15.28 23.76
N ARG A 92 6.93 -15.05 22.60
CA ARG A 92 7.09 -13.73 21.97
C ARG A 92 6.20 -13.56 20.76
N ILE A 93 5.95 -14.65 20.02
CA ILE A 93 5.11 -14.64 18.81
C ILE A 93 4.06 -15.75 18.94
N LEU A 94 2.80 -15.36 18.85
CA LEU A 94 1.66 -16.27 18.80
C LEU A 94 0.85 -16.02 17.53
N ASN A 95 0.76 -17.03 16.68
CA ASN A 95 -0.04 -16.97 15.47
C ASN A 95 -1.16 -17.99 15.48
N LEU A 96 -2.38 -17.47 15.52
CA LEU A 96 -3.65 -18.19 15.52
C LEU A 96 -4.51 -17.77 14.32
N GLY A 97 -3.91 -17.19 13.27
CA GLY A 97 -4.64 -16.75 12.09
C GLY A 97 -5.35 -17.88 11.35
N TYR A 98 -6.42 -17.56 10.61
CA TYR A 98 -7.23 -18.53 9.87
C TYR A 98 -7.83 -19.65 10.75
N ASN A 99 -8.40 -19.32 11.90
CA ASN A 99 -9.06 -20.27 12.81
C ASN A 99 -10.53 -19.86 13.07
N GLN A 100 -11.15 -20.37 14.14
CA GLN A 100 -12.57 -20.12 14.47
C GLN A 100 -12.75 -19.37 15.79
N ILE A 101 -11.72 -18.66 16.24
CA ILE A 101 -11.68 -18.00 17.56
C ILE A 101 -12.70 -16.85 17.58
N LYS A 102 -13.54 -16.84 18.62
CA LYS A 102 -14.55 -15.78 18.85
C LYS A 102 -14.16 -14.79 19.93
N LYS A 103 -13.37 -15.25 20.90
CA LYS A 103 -13.02 -14.52 22.10
C LYS A 103 -11.51 -14.59 22.33
N ILE A 104 -10.93 -13.44 22.64
CA ILE A 104 -9.54 -13.35 23.07
C ILE A 104 -9.50 -13.58 24.57
N GLU A 105 -8.93 -14.71 25.00
CA GLU A 105 -8.83 -15.12 26.39
C GLU A 105 -7.62 -16.03 26.60
N GLY A 106 -7.27 -16.35 27.85
CA GLY A 106 -6.19 -17.30 28.14
C GLY A 106 -4.78 -16.80 27.83
N LEU A 107 -4.60 -15.49 27.63
CA LEU A 107 -3.31 -14.85 27.32
C LEU A 107 -2.64 -14.22 28.55
N ASP A 108 -3.26 -14.27 29.74
CA ASP A 108 -2.86 -13.52 30.94
C ASP A 108 -1.42 -13.74 31.40
N LYS A 109 -0.84 -14.90 31.09
CA LYS A 109 0.54 -15.27 31.49
C LYS A 109 1.60 -14.91 30.45
N LEU A 110 1.20 -14.45 29.27
CA LEU A 110 2.07 -14.21 28.12
C LEU A 110 2.65 -12.79 28.11
N SER A 111 3.17 -12.32 29.25
CA SER A 111 3.69 -10.94 29.41
C SER A 111 4.87 -10.58 28.50
N LYS A 112 5.52 -11.57 27.87
CA LYS A 112 6.61 -11.40 26.90
C LYS A 112 6.15 -11.39 25.44
N LEU A 113 4.85 -11.50 25.19
CA LEU A 113 4.31 -11.51 23.84
C LEU A 113 4.55 -10.17 23.17
N GLU A 114 5.22 -10.19 22.03
CA GLU A 114 5.54 -9.02 21.20
C GLU A 114 4.66 -8.96 19.96
N GLU A 115 4.20 -10.11 19.47
CA GLU A 115 3.36 -10.21 18.28
C GLU A 115 2.21 -11.23 18.47
N LEU A 116 0.99 -10.77 18.22
CA LEU A 116 -0.22 -11.57 18.28
C LEU A 116 -0.96 -11.49 16.93
N ARG A 117 -1.12 -12.64 16.27
CA ARG A 117 -1.87 -12.75 15.02
C ARG A 117 -3.15 -13.56 15.22
N LEU A 118 -4.28 -12.91 15.01
CA LEU A 118 -5.65 -13.42 15.13
C LEU A 118 -6.49 -13.08 13.89
N HIS A 119 -5.85 -12.78 12.77
CA HIS A 119 -6.54 -12.48 11.52
C HIS A 119 -7.36 -13.68 11.02
N GLU A 120 -8.40 -13.44 10.22
CA GLU A 120 -9.23 -14.50 9.63
C GLU A 120 -9.80 -15.43 10.71
N ASN A 121 -10.48 -14.82 11.69
CA ASN A 121 -11.18 -15.49 12.78
C ASN A 121 -12.59 -14.87 12.93
N ASN A 122 -13.29 -15.20 14.00
CA ASN A 122 -14.64 -14.70 14.30
C ASN A 122 -14.66 -13.75 15.51
N VAL A 123 -13.55 -13.05 15.78
CA VAL A 123 -13.42 -12.16 16.93
C VAL A 123 -14.32 -10.95 16.73
N PHE A 124 -15.17 -10.64 17.70
CA PHE A 124 -16.08 -9.49 17.64
C PHE A 124 -15.78 -8.40 18.68
N LYS A 125 -14.88 -8.70 19.62
CA LYS A 125 -14.50 -7.83 20.72
C LYS A 125 -13.01 -7.99 21.02
N ILE A 126 -12.31 -6.88 21.23
CA ILE A 126 -10.92 -6.88 21.70
C ILE A 126 -10.95 -6.89 23.24
N GLU A 127 -10.49 -7.97 23.85
CA GLU A 127 -10.45 -8.12 25.31
C GLU A 127 -9.34 -9.10 25.71
N GLY A 128 -9.05 -9.24 27.02
CA GLY A 128 -8.06 -10.22 27.50
C GLY A 128 -6.61 -9.90 27.09
N LEU A 129 -6.31 -8.63 26.79
CA LEU A 129 -4.96 -8.16 26.43
C LEU A 129 -4.24 -7.43 27.57
N ASP A 130 -4.89 -7.23 28.73
CA ASP A 130 -4.44 -6.33 29.80
C ASP A 130 -2.99 -6.55 30.26
N ASN A 131 -2.54 -7.81 30.26
CA ASN A 131 -1.20 -8.21 30.72
C ASN A 131 -0.12 -8.21 29.61
N LEU A 132 -0.50 -7.96 28.35
CA LEU A 132 0.40 -8.01 27.19
C LEU A 132 1.16 -6.68 26.99
N THR A 133 1.71 -6.14 28.06
CA THR A 133 2.36 -4.81 28.09
C THR A 133 3.56 -4.67 27.13
N GLY A 134 4.16 -5.80 26.72
CA GLY A 134 5.24 -5.85 25.73
C GLY A 134 4.78 -5.98 24.27
N LEU A 135 3.47 -6.01 24.00
CA LEU A 135 2.93 -6.23 22.66
C LEU A 135 3.25 -5.06 21.74
N LYS A 136 3.93 -5.35 20.63
CA LYS A 136 4.36 -4.36 19.62
C LYS A 136 3.50 -4.42 18.37
N GLN A 137 2.99 -5.59 18.02
CA GLN A 137 2.21 -5.79 16.81
C GLN A 137 1.01 -6.67 17.07
N ILE A 138 -0.14 -6.27 16.52
CA ILE A 138 -1.36 -7.07 16.56
C ILE A 138 -2.01 -7.10 15.18
N ALA A 139 -2.35 -8.30 14.71
CA ALA A 139 -3.06 -8.52 13.46
C ALA A 139 -4.44 -9.14 13.72
N LEU A 140 -5.49 -8.39 13.42
CA LEU A 140 -6.91 -8.67 13.65
C LEU A 140 -7.74 -8.51 12.37
N TYR A 141 -7.11 -8.44 11.19
CA TYR A 141 -7.85 -8.26 9.95
C TYR A 141 -8.78 -9.44 9.63
N ASN A 142 -9.87 -9.21 8.88
CA ASN A 142 -10.90 -10.22 8.59
C ASN A 142 -11.50 -10.82 9.89
N ASN A 143 -12.18 -9.98 10.66
CA ASN A 143 -12.91 -10.33 11.88
C ASN A 143 -14.23 -9.53 11.94
N HIS A 144 -14.92 -9.49 13.09
CA HIS A 144 -16.19 -8.81 13.31
C HIS A 144 -16.11 -7.68 14.35
N ILE A 145 -14.94 -7.06 14.52
CA ILE A 145 -14.66 -6.09 15.57
C ILE A 145 -15.30 -4.74 15.23
N LYS A 146 -15.96 -4.12 16.22
CA LYS A 146 -16.72 -2.87 16.02
C LYS A 146 -16.08 -1.63 16.63
N LYS A 147 -15.15 -1.80 17.57
CA LYS A 147 -14.56 -0.73 18.37
C LYS A 147 -13.13 -1.09 18.74
N PHE A 148 -12.31 -0.06 18.97
CA PHE A 148 -11.09 -0.22 19.71
C PHE A 148 -11.43 -0.21 21.20
N GLU A 149 -10.99 -1.24 21.91
CA GLU A 149 -11.15 -1.46 23.35
C GLU A 149 -10.07 -2.47 23.78
N GLY A 150 -9.73 -2.55 25.07
CA GLY A 150 -8.72 -3.51 25.53
C GLY A 150 -7.28 -3.14 25.14
N PHE A 151 -7.02 -1.87 24.85
CA PHE A 151 -5.69 -1.34 24.49
C PHE A 151 -5.06 -0.48 25.59
N GLU A 152 -5.74 -0.32 26.73
CA GLU A 152 -5.42 0.64 27.79
C GLU A 152 -3.98 0.50 28.32
N ASN A 153 -3.44 -0.72 28.33
CA ASN A 153 -2.10 -1.02 28.86
C ASN A 153 -1.05 -1.33 27.78
N LEU A 154 -1.37 -1.18 26.48
CA LEU A 154 -0.50 -1.60 25.37
C LEU A 154 0.40 -0.46 24.88
N ALA A 155 1.15 0.16 25.80
CA ALA A 155 1.98 1.33 25.51
C ALA A 155 3.12 1.09 24.49
N GLU A 156 3.53 -0.17 24.31
CA GLU A 156 4.57 -0.57 23.35
C GLU A 156 4.04 -0.85 21.94
N LEU A 157 2.72 -0.76 21.71
CA LEU A 157 2.09 -1.12 20.44
C LEU A 157 2.51 -0.14 19.34
N MET A 158 3.13 -0.67 18.29
CA MET A 158 3.67 0.08 17.15
C MET A 158 2.85 -0.11 15.88
N GLN A 159 2.17 -1.25 15.75
CA GLN A 159 1.42 -1.61 14.55
C GLN A 159 0.11 -2.33 14.90
N ILE A 160 -0.99 -1.84 14.32
CA ILE A 160 -2.30 -2.47 14.36
C ILE A 160 -2.77 -2.72 12.93
N GLU A 161 -2.96 -4.00 12.60
CA GLU A 161 -3.66 -4.41 11.37
C GLU A 161 -5.06 -4.87 11.70
N ILE A 162 -6.08 -4.11 11.31
CA ILE A 162 -7.49 -4.42 11.64
C ILE A 162 -8.43 -4.16 10.45
N SER A 163 -7.89 -4.24 9.24
CA SER A 163 -8.66 -4.17 8.00
C SER A 163 -9.79 -5.21 7.95
N HIS A 164 -10.84 -4.97 7.17
CA HIS A 164 -11.99 -5.87 7.04
C HIS A 164 -12.65 -6.22 8.39
N ASN A 165 -13.09 -5.17 9.08
CA ASN A 165 -13.85 -5.24 10.33
C ASN A 165 -15.03 -4.24 10.26
N GLU A 166 -15.64 -3.92 11.39
CA GLU A 166 -16.82 -3.04 11.50
C GLU A 166 -16.54 -1.75 12.28
N ILE A 167 -15.27 -1.30 12.34
CA ILE A 167 -14.85 -0.13 13.12
C ILE A 167 -15.32 1.16 12.46
N LYS A 168 -15.76 2.12 13.28
CA LYS A 168 -16.35 3.39 12.82
C LYS A 168 -15.61 4.64 13.30
N THR A 169 -14.81 4.52 14.35
CA THR A 169 -14.18 5.64 15.06
C THR A 169 -12.82 5.23 15.60
N THR A 170 -11.95 6.20 15.88
CA THR A 170 -10.64 5.99 16.52
C THR A 170 -10.67 5.92 18.04
N LYS A 171 -11.81 6.21 18.67
CA LYS A 171 -12.00 6.09 20.13
C LYS A 171 -11.57 4.70 20.62
N GLY A 172 -10.74 4.66 21.66
CA GLY A 172 -10.07 3.47 22.19
C GLY A 172 -8.59 3.36 21.80
N LEU A 173 -8.07 4.28 20.98
CA LEU A 173 -6.64 4.39 20.64
C LEU A 173 -5.90 5.40 21.52
N GLU A 174 -6.56 5.99 22.51
CA GLU A 174 -5.96 6.97 23.41
C GLU A 174 -4.76 6.35 24.16
N GLY A 175 -3.66 7.10 24.28
CA GLY A 175 -2.47 6.66 25.02
C GLY A 175 -1.49 5.76 24.24
N LEU A 176 -1.82 5.32 23.03
CA LEU A 176 -0.94 4.50 22.17
C LEU A 176 0.18 5.34 21.51
N SER A 177 1.00 6.00 22.33
CA SER A 177 2.02 6.98 21.94
C SER A 177 3.13 6.45 21.01
N LYS A 178 3.30 5.13 20.91
CA LYS A 178 4.28 4.47 20.02
C LYS A 178 3.68 3.94 18.72
N LEU A 179 2.36 4.06 18.53
CA LEU A 179 1.67 3.55 17.34
C LEU A 179 2.12 4.31 16.09
N LYS A 180 2.81 3.62 15.18
CA LYS A 180 3.33 4.19 13.93
C LYS A 180 2.52 3.78 12.70
N LYS A 181 1.89 2.59 12.76
CA LYS A 181 1.25 1.99 11.60
C LYS A 181 -0.16 1.51 11.94
N LEU A 182 -1.13 2.01 11.19
CA LEU A 182 -2.53 1.69 11.39
C LEU A 182 -3.19 1.34 10.06
N TYR A 183 -3.64 0.09 9.94
CA TYR A 183 -4.29 -0.43 8.75
C TYR A 183 -5.78 -0.69 9.03
N LEU A 184 -6.64 0.09 8.39
CA LEU A 184 -8.08 0.16 8.59
C LEU A 184 -8.89 -0.05 7.31
N VAL A 185 -8.28 -0.57 6.24
CA VAL A 185 -8.94 -0.82 4.95
C VAL A 185 -10.20 -1.65 5.16
N ALA A 186 -11.29 -1.35 4.45
CA ALA A 186 -12.55 -2.11 4.53
C ALA A 186 -13.19 -2.14 5.94
N ASN A 187 -13.16 -1.01 6.65
CA ASN A 187 -13.97 -0.77 7.86
C ASN A 187 -15.23 0.05 7.54
N LYS A 188 -15.81 0.72 8.54
CA LYS A 188 -17.09 1.45 8.44
C LYS A 188 -16.95 2.93 8.78
N PHE A 189 -15.77 3.51 8.59
CA PHE A 189 -15.59 4.96 8.72
C PHE A 189 -16.38 5.69 7.62
N LYS A 190 -17.03 6.78 8.02
CA LYS A 190 -17.73 7.71 7.11
C LYS A 190 -16.97 9.01 6.89
N LYS A 191 -16.05 9.32 7.81
CA LYS A 191 -15.20 10.50 7.83
C LYS A 191 -13.82 10.10 8.33
N ILE A 192 -12.83 10.90 7.98
CA ILE A 192 -11.49 10.81 8.55
C ILE A 192 -11.48 11.78 9.73
N GLU A 193 -11.61 11.26 10.95
CA GLU A 193 -11.68 12.08 12.17
C GLU A 193 -11.10 11.33 13.37
N GLY A 194 -10.63 12.07 14.37
CA GLY A 194 -10.13 11.53 15.62
C GLY A 194 -8.73 10.93 15.53
N PHE A 195 -7.95 11.22 14.50
CA PHE A 195 -6.55 10.78 14.38
C PHE A 195 -5.56 11.72 15.10
N ASP A 196 -6.02 12.89 15.57
CA ASP A 196 -5.30 13.85 16.38
C ASP A 196 -4.82 13.30 17.73
N ILE A 197 -5.44 12.22 18.22
CA ILE A 197 -5.01 11.49 19.43
C ILE A 197 -3.76 10.62 19.22
N ILE A 198 -3.38 10.36 17.96
CA ILE A 198 -2.22 9.55 17.56
C ILE A 198 -1.37 10.26 16.48
N PRO A 199 -0.87 11.48 16.74
CA PRO A 199 -0.18 12.32 15.75
C PRO A 199 1.16 11.75 15.26
N GLN A 200 1.68 10.74 15.95
CA GLN A 200 2.93 10.05 15.62
C GLN A 200 2.83 9.06 14.45
N LEU A 201 1.64 8.84 13.88
CA LEU A 201 1.46 7.90 12.77
C LEU A 201 2.38 8.23 11.58
N GLU A 202 3.01 7.18 11.05
CA GLU A 202 3.85 7.21 9.85
C GLU A 202 3.12 6.55 8.67
N VAL A 203 2.22 5.59 8.94
CA VAL A 203 1.43 4.85 7.93
C VAL A 203 -0.04 4.78 8.34
N LEU A 204 -0.94 5.20 7.46
CA LEU A 204 -2.38 5.16 7.68
C LEU A 204 -3.12 4.70 6.42
N TYR A 205 -3.73 3.52 6.46
CA TYR A 205 -4.52 2.98 5.34
C TYR A 205 -6.00 2.93 5.71
N LEU A 206 -6.84 3.55 4.91
CA LEU A 206 -8.27 3.84 5.16
C LEU A 206 -9.17 3.51 3.96
N GLY A 207 -8.65 2.87 2.93
CA GLY A 207 -9.41 2.59 1.71
C GLY A 207 -10.59 1.64 1.90
N THR A 208 -11.44 1.53 0.87
CA THR A 208 -12.65 0.67 0.86
C THR A 208 -13.64 1.05 1.96
N GLN A 209 -14.02 2.33 2.03
CA GLN A 209 -14.95 2.86 3.05
C GLN A 209 -15.91 3.90 2.46
N ASP A 210 -16.89 4.36 3.25
CA ASP A 210 -17.89 5.37 2.85
C ASP A 210 -17.40 6.82 3.02
N ILE A 211 -16.09 7.05 3.00
CA ILE A 211 -15.48 8.38 3.15
C ILE A 211 -15.75 9.22 1.90
N ILE A 212 -16.25 10.43 2.10
CA ILE A 212 -16.60 11.38 1.02
C ILE A 212 -15.66 12.58 0.94
N LYS A 213 -14.76 12.76 1.92
CA LYS A 213 -13.91 13.93 2.04
C LYS A 213 -12.62 13.59 2.81
N ILE A 214 -11.52 14.22 2.41
CA ILE A 214 -10.26 14.21 3.17
C ILE A 214 -10.34 15.33 4.21
N GLU A 215 -10.24 15.01 5.50
CA GLU A 215 -10.27 15.93 6.63
C GLU A 215 -9.62 15.26 7.85
N GLY A 216 -9.31 15.98 8.92
CA GLY A 216 -8.88 15.37 10.18
C GLY A 216 -7.49 14.72 10.15
N LEU A 217 -6.65 15.13 9.18
CA LEU A 217 -5.27 14.67 9.00
C LEU A 217 -4.22 15.73 9.39
N GLU A 218 -4.66 16.91 9.84
CA GLU A 218 -3.83 18.11 9.99
C GLU A 218 -2.70 17.92 11.04
N GLU A 219 -2.93 17.07 12.04
CA GLU A 219 -1.94 16.78 13.09
C GLU A 219 -0.98 15.63 12.73
N LEU A 220 -1.22 14.88 11.65
CA LEU A 220 -0.40 13.73 11.24
C LEU A 220 0.87 14.15 10.48
N LYS A 221 1.66 15.05 11.06
CA LYS A 221 2.84 15.68 10.42
C LYS A 221 3.99 14.71 10.13
N LYS A 222 3.97 13.51 10.72
CA LYS A 222 4.95 12.42 10.49
C LYS A 222 4.50 11.41 9.43
N LEU A 223 3.29 11.57 8.88
CA LEU A 223 2.73 10.62 7.93
C LEU A 223 3.57 10.59 6.67
N GLN A 224 4.01 9.38 6.31
CA GLN A 224 4.79 9.11 5.11
C GLN A 224 3.96 8.35 4.07
N ASP A 225 3.06 7.48 4.53
CA ASP A 225 2.24 6.64 3.67
C ASP A 225 0.76 6.82 3.99
N LEU A 226 0.00 7.29 3.00
CA LEU A 226 -1.45 7.44 3.07
C LEU A 226 -2.14 6.66 1.94
N GLU A 227 -3.09 5.82 2.34
CA GLU A 227 -3.94 5.06 1.42
C GLU A 227 -5.41 5.36 1.75
N VAL A 228 -6.15 5.87 0.77
CA VAL A 228 -7.58 6.25 0.86
C VAL A 228 -8.33 5.91 -0.45
N SER A 229 -7.95 4.79 -1.07
CA SER A 229 -8.50 4.30 -2.33
C SER A 229 -9.86 3.62 -2.12
N PHE A 230 -10.67 3.44 -3.17
CA PHE A 230 -12.00 2.82 -3.06
C PHE A 230 -12.94 3.53 -2.06
N CYS A 231 -12.91 4.87 -2.07
CA CYS A 231 -13.82 5.71 -1.30
C CYS A 231 -14.77 6.47 -2.25
N LYS A 232 -15.35 7.58 -1.78
CA LYS A 232 -16.27 8.42 -2.54
C LYS A 232 -15.76 9.87 -2.62
N ILE A 233 -14.45 10.07 -2.51
CA ILE A 233 -13.80 11.38 -2.40
C ILE A 233 -13.84 12.08 -3.77
N PRO A 234 -14.45 13.28 -3.88
CA PRO A 234 -14.59 13.99 -5.16
C PRO A 234 -13.40 14.91 -5.50
N LYS A 235 -12.54 15.22 -4.52
CA LYS A 235 -11.47 16.21 -4.64
C LYS A 235 -10.27 15.86 -3.77
N LEU A 236 -9.09 16.28 -4.22
CA LEU A 236 -7.88 16.30 -3.43
C LEU A 236 -7.84 17.62 -2.66
N GLU A 237 -7.94 17.57 -1.35
CA GLU A 237 -7.94 18.73 -0.47
C GLU A 237 -7.42 18.35 0.92
N ASN A 238 -7.02 19.33 1.72
CA ASN A 238 -6.59 19.17 3.12
C ASN A 238 -5.38 18.23 3.29
N LEU A 239 -4.45 18.22 2.33
CA LEU A 239 -3.20 17.47 2.41
C LEU A 239 -1.98 18.35 2.77
N ASP A 240 -2.15 19.67 2.83
CA ASP A 240 -1.07 20.66 2.99
C ASP A 240 -0.19 20.46 4.23
N ALA A 241 -0.74 19.89 5.31
CA ALA A 241 0.00 19.64 6.54
C ALA A 241 0.93 18.41 6.46
N LEU A 242 0.75 17.54 5.46
CA LEU A 242 1.43 16.24 5.36
C LEU A 242 2.80 16.37 4.66
N LEU A 243 3.65 17.26 5.15
CA LEU A 243 4.91 17.65 4.51
C LEU A 243 5.94 16.50 4.38
N GLN A 244 5.76 15.40 5.12
CA GLN A 244 6.61 14.21 5.06
C GLN A 244 6.05 13.10 4.15
N LEU A 245 4.90 13.33 3.50
CA LEU A 245 4.23 12.30 2.71
C LEU A 245 5.11 11.91 1.50
N LYS A 246 5.39 10.62 1.40
CA LYS A 246 6.18 10.00 0.33
C LYS A 246 5.30 9.18 -0.60
N ASN A 247 4.28 8.52 -0.04
CA ASN A 247 3.42 7.60 -0.77
C ASN A 247 1.95 8.01 -0.57
N LEU A 248 1.28 8.33 -1.67
CA LEU A 248 -0.15 8.64 -1.69
C LEU A 248 -0.87 7.71 -2.68
N SER A 249 -1.80 6.91 -2.17
CA SER A 249 -2.74 6.14 -2.99
C SER A 249 -4.17 6.56 -2.72
N ILE A 250 -4.85 7.02 -3.77
CA ILE A 250 -6.23 7.49 -3.73
C ILE A 250 -6.99 7.07 -5.01
N GLY A 251 -6.69 5.87 -5.48
CA GLY A 251 -7.37 5.29 -6.65
C GLY A 251 -8.83 4.93 -6.37
N GLN A 252 -9.62 4.70 -7.42
CA GLN A 252 -11.04 4.33 -7.30
C GLN A 252 -11.85 5.31 -6.44
N ASN A 253 -11.74 6.60 -6.75
CA ASN A 253 -12.49 7.70 -6.14
C ASN A 253 -13.25 8.48 -7.23
N LYS A 254 -13.66 9.72 -6.95
CA LYS A 254 -14.40 10.60 -7.86
C LYS A 254 -13.63 11.88 -8.20
N ILE A 255 -12.31 11.84 -8.10
CA ILE A 255 -11.44 13.01 -8.27
C ILE A 255 -11.44 13.45 -9.74
N LYS A 256 -11.64 14.74 -9.98
CA LYS A 256 -11.69 15.33 -11.34
C LYS A 256 -10.46 16.13 -11.73
N LYS A 257 -9.70 16.58 -10.74
CA LYS A 257 -8.53 17.43 -10.91
C LYS A 257 -7.43 16.99 -9.96
N ILE A 258 -6.20 17.16 -10.40
CA ILE A 258 -5.02 17.00 -9.56
C ILE A 258 -4.72 18.39 -8.98
N GLU A 259 -5.04 18.58 -7.70
CA GLU A 259 -4.91 19.84 -6.96
C GLU A 259 -4.58 19.54 -5.49
N GLY A 260 -4.14 20.51 -4.70
CA GLY A 260 -3.89 20.29 -3.26
C GLY A 260 -2.65 19.45 -2.95
N LEU A 261 -1.70 19.38 -3.88
CA LEU A 261 -0.43 18.65 -3.76
C LEU A 261 0.78 19.59 -3.69
N GLU A 262 0.56 20.91 -3.68
CA GLU A 262 1.58 21.95 -3.88
C GLU A 262 2.70 21.89 -2.83
N ASN A 263 2.35 21.51 -1.59
CA ASN A 263 3.28 21.42 -0.47
C ASN A 263 3.95 20.04 -0.34
N LEU A 264 3.55 19.03 -1.11
CA LEU A 264 3.98 17.64 -0.97
C LEU A 264 5.30 17.34 -1.72
N SER A 265 6.30 18.20 -1.54
CA SER A 265 7.61 18.11 -2.22
C SER A 265 8.41 16.81 -1.96
N GLN A 266 8.02 16.02 -0.95
CA GLN A 266 8.64 14.74 -0.62
C GLN A 266 7.99 13.55 -1.34
N LEU A 267 6.92 13.75 -2.10
CA LEU A 267 6.16 12.67 -2.71
C LEU A 267 7.00 11.92 -3.77
N GLU A 268 7.10 10.61 -3.60
CA GLU A 268 7.83 9.69 -4.48
C GLU A 268 6.87 8.77 -5.25
N TRP A 269 5.70 8.48 -4.69
CA TRP A 269 4.71 7.56 -5.25
C TRP A 269 3.31 8.18 -5.22
N LEU A 270 2.69 8.32 -6.39
CA LEU A 270 1.34 8.84 -6.54
C LEU A 270 0.47 7.89 -7.37
N ALA A 271 -0.58 7.35 -6.76
CA ALA A 271 -1.56 6.49 -7.40
C ALA A 271 -2.96 7.12 -7.36
N LEU A 272 -3.45 7.50 -8.55
CA LEU A 272 -4.70 8.20 -8.84
C LEU A 272 -5.58 7.41 -9.84
N TYR A 273 -5.34 6.11 -9.97
CA TYR A 273 -6.02 5.26 -10.95
C TYR A 273 -7.53 5.22 -10.75
N ARG A 274 -8.31 4.96 -11.81
CA ARG A 274 -9.78 4.82 -11.72
C ARG A 274 -10.46 6.02 -11.06
N ASN A 275 -10.12 7.23 -11.50
CA ASN A 275 -10.76 8.47 -11.10
C ASN A 275 -11.47 9.11 -12.32
N GLN A 276 -11.79 10.40 -12.24
CA GLN A 276 -12.45 11.17 -13.30
C GLN A 276 -11.56 12.32 -13.78
N ILE A 277 -10.23 12.16 -13.67
CA ILE A 277 -9.25 13.20 -14.00
C ILE A 277 -9.24 13.41 -15.50
N THR A 278 -9.33 14.66 -15.95
CA THR A 278 -9.38 15.02 -17.38
C THR A 278 -8.07 15.60 -17.91
N LYS A 279 -7.21 16.10 -17.02
CA LYS A 279 -5.93 16.73 -17.34
C LYS A 279 -4.86 16.36 -16.33
N ILE A 280 -3.63 16.30 -16.80
CA ILE A 280 -2.45 16.20 -15.97
C ILE A 280 -2.01 17.64 -15.65
N GLU A 281 -2.26 18.08 -14.43
CA GLU A 281 -1.95 19.43 -13.92
C GLU A 281 -1.60 19.31 -12.42
N GLY A 282 -1.07 20.36 -11.78
CA GLY A 282 -0.86 20.36 -10.32
C GLY A 282 0.27 19.43 -9.84
N LEU A 283 1.14 18.98 -10.75
CA LEU A 283 2.29 18.11 -10.46
C LEU A 283 3.63 18.89 -10.47
N GLU A 284 3.59 20.20 -10.69
CA GLU A 284 4.76 21.04 -10.98
C GLU A 284 5.80 21.04 -9.85
N HIS A 285 5.35 20.80 -8.62
CA HIS A 285 6.19 20.81 -7.41
C HIS A 285 6.74 19.41 -7.03
N LEU A 286 6.27 18.34 -7.67
CA LEU A 286 6.56 16.95 -7.29
C LEU A 286 7.85 16.40 -7.93
N SER A 287 8.93 17.17 -7.83
CA SER A 287 10.21 16.87 -8.47
C SER A 287 10.89 15.56 -8.02
N LYS A 288 10.48 14.99 -6.89
CA LYS A 288 10.95 13.69 -6.37
C LYS A 288 10.13 12.49 -6.83
N LEU A 289 9.04 12.71 -7.58
CA LEU A 289 8.12 11.65 -7.97
C LEU A 289 8.83 10.62 -8.86
N LYS A 290 8.77 9.35 -8.45
CA LYS A 290 9.36 8.19 -9.15
C LYS A 290 8.30 7.30 -9.78
N PHE A 291 7.10 7.26 -9.20
CA PHE A 291 5.98 6.47 -9.70
C PHE A 291 4.72 7.33 -9.82
N LEU A 292 4.11 7.31 -11.00
CA LEU A 292 2.83 7.94 -11.27
C LEU A 292 1.89 6.93 -11.94
N SER A 293 0.77 6.66 -11.29
CA SER A 293 -0.31 5.82 -11.84
C SER A 293 -1.60 6.62 -11.94
N ILE A 294 -2.03 6.88 -13.16
CA ILE A 294 -3.24 7.64 -13.53
C ILE A 294 -4.08 6.85 -14.56
N TYR A 295 -3.93 5.52 -14.59
CA TYR A 295 -4.69 4.64 -15.49
C TYR A 295 -6.20 4.68 -15.21
N GLU A 296 -7.01 4.36 -16.23
CA GLU A 296 -8.48 4.40 -16.16
C GLU A 296 -9.01 5.76 -15.67
N ASN A 297 -8.62 6.84 -16.35
CA ASN A 297 -9.14 8.21 -16.13
C ASN A 297 -9.77 8.74 -17.44
N GLN A 298 -9.96 10.05 -17.56
CA GLN A 298 -10.54 10.73 -18.73
C GLN A 298 -9.52 11.66 -19.42
N ILE A 299 -8.23 11.33 -19.31
CA ILE A 299 -7.14 12.15 -19.84
C ILE A 299 -7.07 12.00 -21.36
N THR A 300 -7.13 13.11 -22.09
CA THR A 300 -7.08 13.12 -23.56
C THR A 300 -5.71 13.46 -24.12
N LYS A 301 -4.82 14.00 -23.28
CA LYS A 301 -3.50 14.47 -23.68
C LYS A 301 -2.48 14.23 -22.58
N ILE A 302 -1.31 13.71 -22.94
CA ILE A 302 -0.17 13.67 -22.02
C ILE A 302 0.54 15.02 -22.11
N GLU A 303 0.48 15.78 -21.02
CA GLU A 303 1.10 17.09 -20.80
C GLU A 303 1.35 17.27 -19.29
N GLY A 304 1.93 18.38 -18.82
CA GLY A 304 2.03 18.66 -17.37
C GLY A 304 3.01 17.77 -16.61
N LEU A 305 3.94 17.09 -17.31
CA LEU A 305 4.95 16.19 -16.74
C LEU A 305 6.37 16.79 -16.75
N GLU A 306 6.51 18.07 -17.11
CA GLU A 306 7.78 18.71 -17.45
C GLU A 306 8.80 18.69 -16.31
N ASN A 307 8.33 18.79 -15.07
CA ASN A 307 9.18 18.85 -13.88
C ASN A 307 9.45 17.48 -13.24
N LEU A 308 8.93 16.39 -13.81
CA LEU A 308 9.03 15.05 -13.21
C LEU A 308 10.27 14.29 -13.70
N TYR A 309 11.44 14.93 -13.62
CA TYR A 309 12.71 14.38 -14.12
C TYR A 309 13.20 13.12 -13.37
N GLN A 310 12.64 12.84 -12.18
CA GLN A 310 12.91 11.60 -11.43
C GLN A 310 11.96 10.45 -11.75
N LEU A 311 10.94 10.66 -12.61
CA LEU A 311 9.91 9.67 -12.86
C LEU A 311 10.51 8.43 -13.53
N GLU A 312 10.33 7.27 -12.89
CA GLU A 312 10.80 5.97 -13.37
C GLU A 312 9.68 5.15 -13.99
N GLN A 313 8.44 5.30 -13.50
CA GLN A 313 7.29 4.55 -13.97
C GLN A 313 6.07 5.44 -14.18
N LEU A 314 5.51 5.37 -15.39
CA LEU A 314 4.26 6.03 -15.77
C LEU A 314 3.24 4.99 -16.24
N ILE A 315 2.14 4.87 -15.50
CA ILE A 315 1.03 3.95 -15.79
C ILE A 315 -0.21 4.79 -16.11
N ILE A 316 -0.62 4.81 -17.38
CA ILE A 316 -1.67 5.72 -17.90
C ILE A 316 -2.63 5.04 -18.89
N PHE A 317 -2.57 3.72 -19.06
CA PHE A 317 -3.54 2.97 -19.89
C PHE A 317 -5.00 3.20 -19.47
N GLY A 318 -5.96 2.85 -20.32
CA GLY A 318 -7.39 3.08 -20.07
C GLY A 318 -7.78 4.56 -20.07
N ASN A 319 -7.06 5.42 -20.80
CA ASN A 319 -7.39 6.83 -20.98
C ASN A 319 -7.67 7.13 -22.46
N PRO A 320 -8.61 8.04 -22.80
CA PRO A 320 -8.91 8.41 -24.19
C PRO A 320 -7.84 9.34 -24.80
N ILE A 321 -6.57 8.97 -24.72
CA ILE A 321 -5.42 9.77 -25.15
C ILE A 321 -5.40 9.92 -26.67
N LYS A 322 -5.24 11.15 -27.14
CA LYS A 322 -5.12 11.53 -28.55
C LYS A 322 -3.76 12.13 -28.87
N GLU A 323 -3.13 12.77 -27.87
CA GLU A 323 -1.89 13.51 -28.03
C GLU A 323 -0.90 13.13 -26.92
N ILE A 324 0.37 12.93 -27.28
CA ILE A 324 1.45 12.54 -26.36
C ILE A 324 2.53 13.62 -26.38
N GLU A 325 2.63 14.44 -25.34
CA GLU A 325 3.67 15.48 -25.20
C GLU A 325 4.45 15.34 -23.88
N CYS A 326 5.53 16.10 -23.76
CA CYS A 326 6.30 16.30 -22.52
C CYS A 326 7.03 15.06 -21.97
N LEU A 327 7.00 13.92 -22.68
CA LEU A 327 7.78 12.74 -22.30
C LEU A 327 9.29 12.95 -22.45
N GLU A 328 9.71 13.93 -23.25
CA GLU A 328 11.11 14.24 -23.54
C GLU A 328 11.93 14.62 -22.29
N ASN A 329 11.25 15.11 -21.24
CA ASN A 329 11.88 15.53 -19.98
C ASN A 329 12.03 14.39 -18.96
N LEU A 330 11.39 13.24 -19.20
CA LEU A 330 11.37 12.09 -18.28
C LEU A 330 12.62 11.21 -18.43
N SER A 331 13.79 11.81 -18.14
CA SER A 331 15.10 11.20 -18.40
C SER A 331 15.36 9.87 -17.69
N LYS A 332 14.64 9.59 -16.59
CA LYS A 332 14.74 8.36 -15.79
C LYS A 332 13.65 7.32 -16.08
N LEU A 333 12.78 7.56 -17.07
CA LEU A 333 11.65 6.68 -17.33
C LEU A 333 12.12 5.28 -17.79
N LYS A 334 11.74 4.26 -17.03
CA LYS A 334 12.05 2.83 -17.26
C LYS A 334 10.83 2.02 -17.68
N THR A 335 9.65 2.44 -17.23
CA THR A 335 8.38 1.77 -17.52
C THR A 335 7.36 2.78 -18.01
N LEU A 336 6.81 2.54 -19.20
CA LEU A 336 5.70 3.30 -19.77
C LEU A 336 4.59 2.32 -20.12
N ASN A 337 3.49 2.35 -19.38
CA ASN A 337 2.30 1.55 -19.67
C ASN A 337 1.18 2.47 -20.18
N ILE A 338 0.95 2.39 -21.48
CA ILE A 338 -0.01 3.19 -22.23
C ILE A 338 -0.77 2.27 -23.19
N ASP A 339 -1.98 2.66 -23.60
CA ASP A 339 -2.79 1.77 -24.42
C ASP A 339 -2.13 1.50 -25.79
N PRO A 340 -2.07 0.23 -26.25
CA PRO A 340 -1.42 -0.09 -27.52
C PRO A 340 -2.03 0.61 -28.73
N HIS A 341 -3.34 0.89 -28.70
CA HIS A 341 -4.08 1.45 -29.85
C HIS A 341 -3.72 2.91 -30.16
N ILE A 342 -3.05 3.62 -29.26
CA ILE A 342 -2.58 5.00 -29.53
C ILE A 342 -1.16 5.04 -30.13
N LEU A 343 -0.57 3.86 -30.34
CA LEU A 343 0.79 3.65 -30.83
C LEU A 343 0.75 2.93 -32.19
N ASN A 344 1.67 3.28 -33.08
CA ASN A 344 1.94 2.45 -34.26
C ASN A 344 2.77 1.20 -33.90
N ASP A 345 2.86 0.25 -34.80
CA ASP A 345 3.48 -1.06 -34.55
C ASP A 345 4.95 -0.94 -34.09
N ASP A 346 5.74 -0.07 -34.72
CA ASP A 346 7.13 0.20 -34.35
C ASP A 346 7.24 0.74 -32.92
N GLU A 347 6.36 1.66 -32.52
CA GLU A 347 6.33 2.21 -31.17
C GLU A 347 5.97 1.16 -30.12
N GLN A 348 5.01 0.28 -30.44
CA GLN A 348 4.64 -0.81 -29.55
C GLN A 348 5.82 -1.79 -29.36
N GLU A 349 6.56 -2.08 -30.42
CA GLU A 349 7.75 -2.93 -30.33
C GLU A 349 8.85 -2.28 -29.49
N LEU A 350 9.10 -0.99 -29.70
CA LEU A 350 10.07 -0.23 -28.91
C LEU A 350 9.73 -0.25 -27.41
N ILE A 351 8.47 0.00 -27.03
CA ILE A 351 8.10 -0.02 -25.60
C ILE A 351 8.32 -1.40 -24.96
N LYS A 352 8.09 -2.49 -25.69
CA LYS A 352 8.32 -3.87 -25.21
C LYS A 352 9.81 -4.18 -24.93
N GLN A 353 10.74 -3.43 -25.52
CA GLN A 353 12.18 -3.58 -25.29
C GLN A 353 12.65 -2.93 -23.96
N GLY A 354 11.72 -2.43 -23.13
CA GLY A 354 12.02 -1.84 -21.83
C GLY A 354 12.68 -0.46 -21.94
N GLU A 355 13.52 -0.11 -20.96
CA GLU A 355 14.08 1.25 -20.83
C GLU A 355 14.76 1.76 -22.11
N LYS A 356 15.55 0.94 -22.79
CA LYS A 356 16.26 1.35 -24.02
C LYS A 356 15.28 1.70 -25.15
N GLY A 357 14.27 0.86 -25.34
CA GLY A 357 13.27 1.09 -26.38
C GLY A 357 12.34 2.25 -26.04
N ILE A 358 12.01 2.48 -24.76
CA ILE A 358 11.26 3.67 -24.32
C ILE A 358 12.04 4.96 -24.65
N LYS A 359 13.36 4.99 -24.39
CA LYS A 359 14.19 6.15 -24.75
C LYS A 359 14.18 6.40 -26.26
N GLU A 360 14.27 5.36 -27.07
CA GLU A 360 14.21 5.48 -28.53
C GLU A 360 12.82 5.92 -29.02
N PHE A 361 11.75 5.39 -28.42
CA PHE A 361 10.37 5.82 -28.66
C PHE A 361 10.21 7.33 -28.44
N ILE A 362 10.66 7.84 -27.29
CA ILE A 362 10.62 9.27 -26.94
C ILE A 362 11.43 10.08 -27.96
N ARG A 363 12.64 9.64 -28.30
CA ARG A 363 13.50 10.30 -29.29
C ARG A 363 12.83 10.40 -30.67
N LEU A 364 12.19 9.34 -31.15
CA LEU A 364 11.50 9.31 -32.43
C LEU A 364 10.23 10.18 -32.44
N ARG A 365 9.48 10.22 -31.34
CA ARG A 365 8.32 11.12 -31.19
C ARG A 365 8.77 12.58 -31.17
N LYS A 366 9.83 12.91 -30.42
CA LYS A 366 10.48 14.22 -30.39
C LYS A 366 10.87 14.66 -31.81
N LYS A 367 11.56 13.79 -32.56
CA LYS A 367 11.96 14.06 -33.95
C LYS A 367 10.77 14.32 -34.87
N ARG A 368 9.77 13.44 -34.86
CA ARG A 368 8.56 13.57 -35.70
C ARG A 368 7.77 14.84 -35.39
N ARG A 369 7.69 15.24 -34.11
CA ARG A 369 7.06 16.50 -33.71
C ARG A 369 7.81 17.70 -34.29
N ILE A 370 9.15 17.73 -34.20
CA ILE A 370 9.96 18.81 -34.80
C ILE A 370 9.77 18.85 -36.32
N GLU A 371 9.79 17.69 -36.99
CA GLU A 371 9.53 17.60 -38.44
C GLU A 371 8.14 18.13 -38.81
N GLY A 372 7.12 17.85 -37.99
CA GLY A 372 5.77 18.41 -38.14
C GLY A 372 5.74 19.93 -38.02
N TYR A 373 6.40 20.49 -37.01
CA TYR A 373 6.52 21.95 -36.85
C TYR A 373 7.26 22.62 -38.01
N ILE A 374 8.31 21.98 -38.55
CA ILE A 374 9.01 22.50 -39.72
C ILE A 374 8.06 22.58 -40.93
N LYS A 375 7.27 21.53 -41.19
CA LYS A 375 6.25 21.55 -42.27
C LYS A 375 5.20 22.63 -42.07
N GLU A 376 4.75 22.83 -40.83
CA GLU A 376 3.81 23.90 -40.50
C GLU A 376 4.41 25.29 -40.74
N ILE A 377 5.67 25.51 -40.35
CA ILE A 377 6.41 26.74 -40.65
C ILE A 377 6.50 26.97 -42.17
N GLU A 378 6.80 25.95 -42.96
CA GLU A 378 6.86 26.05 -44.42
C GLU A 378 5.52 26.49 -45.02
N LEU A 379 4.40 25.91 -44.55
CA LEU A 379 3.05 26.28 -44.97
C LEU A 379 2.70 27.73 -44.59
N LEU A 380 2.99 28.14 -43.35
CA LEU A 380 2.74 29.50 -42.89
C LEU A 380 3.59 30.53 -43.67
N LYS A 381 4.86 30.21 -43.94
CA LYS A 381 5.73 31.05 -44.79
C LYS A 381 5.21 31.15 -46.22
N ALA A 382 4.64 30.07 -46.77
CA ALA A 382 4.00 30.13 -48.08
C ALA A 382 2.78 31.07 -48.09
N GLN A 383 1.99 31.11 -47.00
CA GLN A 383 0.85 32.03 -46.87
C GLN A 383 1.28 33.51 -46.81
N LEU A 384 2.41 33.82 -46.17
CA LEU A 384 2.95 35.19 -46.14
C LEU A 384 3.31 35.74 -47.52
N ASN A 385 3.52 34.88 -48.52
CA ASN A 385 3.88 35.28 -49.88
C ASN A 385 2.66 35.54 -50.79
N ILE A 386 1.43 35.43 -50.27
CA ILE A 386 0.20 35.66 -51.05
C ILE A 386 -0.04 37.15 -51.25
N LYS A 387 -0.24 37.56 -52.52
CA LYS A 387 -0.56 38.96 -52.85
C LYS A 387 -1.93 39.36 -52.30
N GLY A 388 -2.01 40.55 -51.69
CA GLY A 388 -3.26 41.11 -51.17
C GLY A 388 -3.62 40.64 -49.75
N LEU A 389 -2.70 39.99 -49.04
CA LEU A 389 -2.87 39.61 -47.64
C LEU A 389 -3.11 40.87 -46.77
N LYS A 390 -4.13 40.84 -45.90
CA LYS A 390 -4.41 41.97 -45.00
C LYS A 390 -3.37 42.01 -43.89
N LEU A 391 -3.09 43.21 -43.36
CA LEU A 391 -2.12 43.40 -42.28
C LEU A 391 -2.43 42.55 -41.03
N GLU A 392 -3.71 42.40 -40.69
CA GLU A 392 -4.15 41.59 -39.53
C GLU A 392 -3.84 40.10 -39.72
N GLU A 393 -4.00 39.58 -40.94
CA GLU A 393 -3.70 38.19 -41.29
C GLU A 393 -2.20 37.93 -41.24
N TYR A 394 -1.40 38.89 -41.75
CA TYR A 394 0.06 38.86 -41.67
C TYR A 394 0.54 38.75 -40.21
N GLN A 395 0.06 39.65 -39.34
CA GLN A 395 0.42 39.66 -37.92
C GLN A 395 -0.04 38.41 -37.17
N LEU A 396 -1.14 37.78 -37.59
CA LEU A 396 -1.59 36.51 -37.02
C LEU A 396 -0.65 35.37 -37.41
N ILE A 397 -0.20 35.32 -38.66
CA ILE A 397 0.74 34.30 -39.14
C ILE A 397 2.10 34.46 -38.45
N GLU A 398 2.63 35.68 -38.31
CA GLU A 398 3.88 35.92 -37.58
C GLU A 398 3.80 35.44 -36.13
N ARG A 399 2.71 35.75 -35.42
CA ARG A 399 2.50 35.24 -34.05
C ARG A 399 2.50 33.72 -33.98
N LYS A 400 1.85 33.03 -34.94
CA LYS A 400 1.89 31.56 -35.02
C LYS A 400 3.29 31.04 -35.27
N LEU A 401 4.07 31.67 -36.15
CA LEU A 401 5.46 31.29 -36.41
C LEU A 401 6.31 31.41 -35.14
N ASP A 402 6.21 32.53 -34.43
CA ASP A 402 6.92 32.76 -33.17
C ASP A 402 6.58 31.68 -32.12
N ASP A 403 5.30 31.32 -32.01
CA ASP A 403 4.86 30.27 -31.08
C ASP A 403 5.42 28.88 -31.47
N ILE A 404 5.46 28.55 -32.76
CA ILE A 404 6.04 27.28 -33.23
C ILE A 404 7.56 27.27 -33.00
N TYR A 405 8.25 28.39 -33.25
CA TYR A 405 9.68 28.49 -32.99
C TYR A 405 10.02 28.27 -31.51
N LYS A 406 9.25 28.87 -30.59
CA LYS A 406 9.39 28.62 -29.15
C LYS A 406 9.14 27.15 -28.78
N LYS A 407 8.16 26.48 -29.41
CA LYS A 407 7.93 25.04 -29.20
C LYS A 407 9.09 24.19 -29.68
N ILE A 408 9.68 24.50 -30.84
CA ILE A 408 10.89 23.80 -31.33
C ILE A 408 12.05 24.02 -30.36
N GLU A 409 12.24 25.23 -29.85
CA GLU A 409 13.32 25.55 -28.91
C GLU A 409 13.22 24.75 -27.61
N LYS A 410 12.01 24.58 -27.05
CA LYS A 410 11.76 23.70 -25.89
C LYS A 410 12.07 22.23 -26.18
N LEU A 411 12.03 21.82 -27.45
CA LEU A 411 12.36 20.47 -27.91
C LEU A 411 13.79 20.37 -28.43
N LYS A 412 14.66 21.36 -28.32
CA LYS A 412 16.08 21.15 -28.58
C LYS A 412 16.71 20.70 -27.29
#